data_AF-A0A3E1DWU7-F1
#
_entry.id   AF-A0A3E1DWU7-F1
#
_cell.length_a   1.000
_cell.length_b   1.000
_cell.length_c   1.000
_cell.angle_alpha   90.00
_cell.angle_beta   90.00
_cell.angle_gamma   90.00
#
_symmetry.space_group_name_H-M   'P 1'
#
loop_
_entity.id
_entity.type
_entity.pdbx_description
1 polymer ?
#
loop_
_entity_poly.entity_id
_entity_poly.type
_entity_poly.pdbx_seq_one_letter_code
_entity_poly.pdbx_strand_id
1 'polypeptide(L)'
;PAELDADFLYLFLPKDDAGFAFTAAPDRRHRMGADALIAREDPWLLSFSAYCCARTPNRFIQDRQNLLSIFHRDSGLILGGGNTKLQPLWSTLTVGDPKLLTPIGAKRETNLAPDVPLSYTPDHCEITEPAPNRWTQRISAAGAIADLSCEILSDRTLRLSATLVQAAPDGRPATVHLTFLPYPESPVTFSDGTRAEIAAATLWEKSGVTRVGHHNWQLTLPTAARISCPVLPHNPYSSDGHAEATEGRLVVSLPLGAKEQSHRLTLSVAKQT
;
A
#
# COMPACT_ATOMS: atom_id res chain seq x y z
N PRO A 1 -10.24 -9.05 26.27
CA PRO A 1 -9.10 -9.44 25.41
C PRO A 1 -7.81 -9.12 26.18
N ALA A 2 -7.09 -10.16 26.61
CA ALA A 2 -5.87 -10.00 27.37
C ALA A 2 -4.87 -9.22 26.51
N GLU A 3 -4.47 -8.04 26.99
CA GLU A 3 -3.30 -7.35 26.48
C GLU A 3 -2.14 -8.34 26.51
N LEU A 4 -1.54 -8.59 25.35
CA LEU A 4 -0.19 -9.12 25.31
C LEU A 4 0.69 -8.01 25.85
N ASP A 5 0.85 -8.03 27.16
CA ASP A 5 1.74 -7.18 27.92
C ASP A 5 3.16 -7.32 27.32
N ALA A 6 3.89 -6.21 27.20
CA ALA A 6 5.29 -6.25 26.77
C ALA A 6 6.11 -7.19 27.67
N ASP A 7 5.70 -7.33 28.93
CA ASP A 7 6.25 -8.26 29.90
C ASP A 7 6.06 -9.74 29.50
N PHE A 8 5.02 -10.07 28.73
CA PHE A 8 4.80 -11.42 28.22
C PHE A 8 5.80 -11.80 27.13
N LEU A 9 6.25 -10.83 26.32
CA LEU A 9 7.33 -11.05 25.35
C LEU A 9 8.68 -11.23 26.06
N TYR A 10 8.92 -10.51 27.17
CA TYR A 10 10.11 -10.67 28.02
C TYR A 10 10.24 -12.08 28.63
N LEU A 11 9.12 -12.77 28.89
CA LEU A 11 9.14 -14.14 29.41
C LEU A 11 9.66 -15.19 28.40
N PHE A 12 9.68 -14.87 27.10
CA PHE A 12 10.25 -15.73 26.05
C PHE A 12 11.65 -15.29 25.62
N LEU A 13 12.16 -14.19 26.17
CA LEU A 13 13.57 -13.84 26.01
C LEU A 13 14.37 -14.70 27.01
N PRO A 14 15.47 -15.33 26.58
CA PRO A 14 16.41 -15.95 27.51
C PRO A 14 16.81 -14.92 28.59
N LYS A 15 16.92 -15.36 29.84
CA LYS A 15 17.31 -14.51 30.99
C LYS A 15 18.68 -13.83 30.84
N ASP A 16 19.46 -14.25 29.85
CA ASP A 16 20.85 -13.90 29.68
C ASP A 16 21.01 -13.33 28.26
N ASP A 17 21.59 -12.12 28.13
CA ASP A 17 21.88 -11.46 26.84
C ASP A 17 22.72 -12.33 25.88
N ALA A 18 23.38 -13.38 26.41
CA ALA A 18 24.16 -14.35 25.65
C ALA A 18 23.33 -15.32 24.80
N GLY A 19 22.00 -15.39 24.99
CA GLY A 19 21.12 -16.33 24.30
C GLY A 19 20.63 -15.87 22.92
N PHE A 20 20.67 -14.57 22.61
CA PHE A 20 20.41 -14.04 21.27
C PHE A 20 21.70 -13.94 20.46
N ALA A 21 22.43 -15.05 20.36
CA ALA A 21 23.27 -15.22 19.20
C ALA A 21 22.33 -15.35 18.00
N PHE A 22 22.10 -14.26 17.26
CA PHE A 22 21.65 -14.37 15.89
C PHE A 22 22.75 -15.14 15.16
N THR A 23 22.62 -16.47 15.13
CA THR A 23 23.66 -17.39 14.65
C THR A 23 23.99 -17.18 13.17
N ALA A 24 23.12 -16.45 12.46
CA ALA A 24 23.36 -15.89 11.15
C ALA A 24 22.51 -14.63 10.98
N ALA A 25 22.98 -13.69 10.14
CA ALA A 25 22.10 -12.66 9.61
C ALA A 25 20.93 -13.33 8.87
N PRO A 26 19.68 -12.87 9.05
CA PRO A 26 18.55 -13.43 8.31
C PRO A 26 18.79 -13.29 6.80
N ASP A 27 18.35 -14.30 6.04
CA ASP A 27 18.55 -14.32 4.59
C ASP A 27 18.06 -13.03 3.93
N ARG A 28 18.83 -12.53 2.96
CA ARG A 28 18.45 -11.35 2.16
C ARG A 28 17.13 -11.56 1.42
N ARG A 29 16.76 -12.81 1.15
CA ARG A 29 15.51 -13.19 0.50
C ARG A 29 14.83 -14.25 1.34
N HIS A 30 13.55 -14.04 1.63
CA HIS A 30 12.71 -15.05 2.25
C HIS A 30 11.43 -15.21 1.43
N ARG A 31 11.14 -16.43 0.98
CA ARG A 31 9.94 -16.76 0.19
C ARG A 31 9.05 -17.73 0.96
N MET A 32 7.75 -17.46 0.94
CA MET A 32 6.72 -18.44 1.29
C MET A 32 6.10 -18.97 0.00
N GLY A 33 6.79 -19.94 -0.62
CA GLY A 33 6.39 -20.48 -1.92
C GLY A 33 6.23 -19.37 -2.97
N ALA A 34 5.10 -19.41 -3.68
CA ALA A 34 4.72 -18.38 -4.65
C ALA A 34 3.98 -17.19 -4.03
N ASP A 35 3.50 -17.31 -2.78
CA ASP A 35 2.50 -16.41 -2.19
C ASP A 35 3.10 -15.16 -1.55
N ALA A 36 4.37 -15.17 -1.16
CA ALA A 36 5.01 -14.00 -0.58
C ALA A 36 6.53 -13.99 -0.76
N LEU A 37 7.09 -12.77 -0.78
CA LEU A 37 8.52 -12.51 -0.82
C LEU A 37 8.86 -11.35 0.12
N ILE A 38 9.86 -11.55 0.97
CA ILE A 38 10.55 -10.48 1.70
C ILE A 38 11.93 -10.32 1.07
N ALA A 39 12.23 -9.11 0.60
CA ALA A 39 13.53 -8.71 0.10
C ALA A 39 14.18 -7.70 1.06
N ARG A 40 15.26 -8.14 1.71
CA ARG A 40 16.07 -7.33 2.62
C ARG A 40 17.33 -6.88 1.88
N GLU A 41 17.39 -5.59 1.61
CA GLU A 41 18.44 -4.93 0.84
C GLU A 41 18.84 -3.66 1.58
N ASP A 42 19.61 -3.83 2.65
CA ASP A 42 19.96 -2.77 3.58
C ASP A 42 20.36 -1.48 2.85
N PRO A 43 19.73 -0.31 3.15
CA PRO A 43 18.78 0.01 4.23
C PRO A 43 17.29 -0.24 3.95
N TRP A 44 16.96 -0.84 2.81
CA TRP A 44 15.59 -1.13 2.38
C TRP A 44 15.10 -2.51 2.81
N LEU A 45 13.81 -2.59 3.08
CA LEU A 45 13.09 -3.85 3.20
C LEU A 45 11.78 -3.74 2.41
N LEU A 46 11.59 -4.65 1.46
CA LEU A 46 10.39 -4.75 0.65
C LEU A 46 9.67 -6.05 1.00
N SER A 47 8.35 -5.96 1.15
CA SER A 47 7.48 -7.12 1.37
C SER A 47 6.42 -7.16 0.28
N PHE A 48 6.36 -8.28 -0.42
CA PHE A 48 5.42 -8.54 -1.51
C PHE A 48 4.49 -9.68 -1.10
N SER A 49 3.20 -9.49 -1.35
CA SER A 49 2.18 -10.54 -1.26
C SER A 49 1.65 -10.84 -2.65
N ALA A 50 1.61 -12.11 -3.02
CA ALA A 50 0.90 -12.64 -4.18
C ALA A 50 -0.39 -13.39 -3.77
N TYR A 51 -0.69 -13.44 -2.47
CA TYR A 51 -1.90 -14.07 -1.97
C TYR A 51 -3.16 -13.29 -2.39
N CYS A 52 -3.90 -13.86 -3.33
CA CYS A 52 -5.18 -13.37 -3.81
C CYS A 52 -6.31 -14.26 -3.27
N CYS A 53 -7.40 -13.65 -2.82
CA CYS A 53 -8.60 -14.40 -2.48
C CYS A 53 -9.85 -13.57 -2.75
N ALA A 54 -10.95 -14.28 -3.05
CA ALA A 54 -12.24 -13.64 -3.17
C ALA A 54 -12.61 -12.92 -1.87
N ARG A 55 -13.35 -11.81 -2.01
CA ARG A 55 -13.93 -11.12 -0.86
C ARG A 55 -14.84 -12.06 -0.09
N THR A 56 -14.77 -11.94 1.22
CA THR A 56 -15.66 -12.60 2.17
C THR A 56 -16.78 -11.67 2.62
N PRO A 57 -18.02 -12.17 2.76
CA PRO A 57 -19.12 -11.39 3.32
C PRO A 57 -18.94 -11.11 4.83
N ASN A 58 -18.00 -11.80 5.50
CA ASN A 58 -17.74 -11.58 6.92
C ASN A 58 -17.07 -10.22 7.17
N ARG A 59 -17.71 -9.36 7.98
CA ARG A 59 -17.20 -8.03 8.37
C ARG A 59 -15.83 -8.04 9.06
N PHE A 60 -15.49 -9.12 9.75
CA PHE A 60 -14.25 -9.23 10.52
C PHE A 60 -13.05 -9.67 9.70
N ILE A 61 -13.29 -10.19 8.48
CA ILE A 61 -12.20 -10.62 7.61
C ILE A 61 -11.99 -9.53 6.56
N GLN A 62 -10.77 -9.00 6.53
CA GLN A 62 -10.34 -7.96 5.61
C GLN A 62 -10.23 -8.49 4.18
N ASP A 63 -10.43 -7.59 3.21
CA ASP A 63 -10.34 -7.90 1.80
C ASP A 63 -8.87 -7.90 1.37
N ARG A 64 -8.40 -8.93 0.66
CA ARG A 64 -7.01 -9.02 0.21
C ARG A 64 -6.81 -8.14 -1.02
N GLN A 65 -6.27 -6.95 -0.82
CA GLN A 65 -6.24 -5.89 -1.82
C GLN A 65 -4.89 -5.14 -1.87
N ASN A 66 -4.17 -5.04 -0.76
CA ASN A 66 -2.86 -4.38 -0.70
C ASN A 66 -1.74 -5.43 -0.71
N LEU A 67 -0.88 -5.34 -1.72
CA LEU A 67 0.08 -6.39 -2.05
C LEU A 67 1.55 -5.99 -1.86
N LEU A 68 1.84 -4.74 -1.50
CA LEU A 68 3.20 -4.22 -1.38
C LEU A 68 3.40 -3.46 -0.07
N SER A 69 4.55 -3.63 0.55
CA SER A 69 5.01 -2.78 1.64
C SER A 69 6.48 -2.45 1.49
N ILE A 70 6.83 -1.19 1.76
CA ILE A 70 8.20 -0.67 1.64
C ILE A 70 8.58 0.00 2.94
N PHE A 71 9.67 -0.48 3.50
CA PHE A 71 10.31 0.03 4.70
C PHE A 71 11.71 0.53 4.35
N HIS A 72 12.13 1.59 5.03
CA HIS A 72 13.51 2.06 5.03
C HIS A 72 13.94 2.31 6.47
N ARG A 73 15.17 1.91 6.83
CA ARG A 73 15.71 2.02 8.19
C ARG A 73 15.42 3.38 8.84
N ASP A 74 15.72 4.47 8.13
CA ASP A 74 15.61 5.82 8.68
C ASP A 74 14.18 6.40 8.61
N SER A 75 13.25 5.79 7.89
CA SER A 75 11.87 6.30 7.72
C SER A 75 10.80 5.44 8.36
N GLY A 76 11.17 4.24 8.82
CA GLY A 76 10.20 3.22 9.18
C GLY A 76 9.45 2.69 7.95
N LEU A 77 8.20 2.28 8.16
CA LEU A 77 7.31 1.83 7.09
C LEU A 77 6.78 3.04 6.32
N ILE A 78 7.11 3.12 5.02
CA ILE A 78 6.73 4.23 4.15
C ILE A 78 5.44 3.92 3.40
N LEU A 79 5.38 2.74 2.77
CA LEU A 79 4.29 2.30 1.90
C LEU A 79 3.74 0.96 2.41
N GLY A 80 2.41 0.78 2.31
CA GLY A 80 1.66 -0.38 2.73
C GLY A 80 0.67 -0.01 3.82
N GLY A 81 0.71 -0.74 4.94
CA GLY A 81 -0.17 -0.48 6.08
C GLY A 81 -1.43 -1.34 6.07
N GLY A 82 -1.36 -2.52 5.44
CA GLY A 82 -2.32 -3.59 5.62
C GLY A 82 -3.50 -3.56 4.66
N ASN A 83 -4.41 -4.48 4.90
CA ASN A 83 -5.67 -4.64 4.19
C ASN A 83 -6.80 -4.01 5.00
N THR A 84 -7.91 -3.72 4.35
CA THR A 84 -9.13 -3.27 5.04
C THR A 84 -10.33 -3.84 4.30
N LYS A 85 -11.53 -3.36 4.59
CA LYS A 85 -12.77 -3.85 4.00
C LYS A 85 -13.46 -2.73 3.23
N LEU A 86 -14.04 -3.04 2.07
CA LEU A 86 -14.84 -2.09 1.28
C LEU A 86 -14.16 -0.73 1.00
N GLN A 87 -12.85 -0.72 0.81
CA GLN A 87 -12.10 0.51 0.56
C GLN A 87 -11.18 0.31 -0.65
N PRO A 88 -11.66 0.63 -1.87
CA PRO A 88 -10.92 0.37 -3.10
C PRO A 88 -9.60 1.13 -3.19
N LEU A 89 -9.52 2.33 -2.61
CA LEU A 89 -8.30 3.15 -2.65
C LEU A 89 -7.14 2.55 -1.82
N TRP A 90 -7.41 1.52 -1.01
CA TRP A 90 -6.38 0.74 -0.34
C TRP A 90 -5.89 -0.46 -1.16
N SER A 91 -6.52 -0.73 -2.31
CA SER A 91 -6.10 -1.80 -3.21
C SER A 91 -4.91 -1.38 -4.07
N THR A 92 -3.98 -2.30 -4.30
CA THR A 92 -2.87 -2.07 -5.23
C THR A 92 -3.37 -1.88 -6.67
N LEU A 93 -4.49 -2.51 -7.07
CA LEU A 93 -5.07 -2.38 -8.41
C LEU A 93 -6.60 -2.36 -8.33
N THR A 94 -7.20 -1.37 -8.97
CA THR A 94 -8.65 -1.33 -9.21
C THR A 94 -8.97 -1.34 -10.70
N VAL A 95 -10.14 -1.86 -11.04
CA VAL A 95 -10.73 -1.81 -12.38
C VAL A 95 -12.18 -1.35 -12.27
N GLY A 96 -12.47 -0.15 -12.76
CA GLY A 96 -13.76 0.55 -12.57
C GLY A 96 -13.59 1.87 -11.83
N ASP A 97 -14.69 2.45 -11.34
CA ASP A 97 -14.68 3.70 -10.57
C ASP A 97 -14.70 3.42 -9.05
N PRO A 98 -13.61 3.71 -8.31
CA PRO A 98 -13.55 3.58 -6.86
C PRO A 98 -14.68 4.31 -6.10
N LYS A 99 -15.24 5.39 -6.66
CA LYS A 99 -16.31 6.18 -6.01
C LYS A 99 -17.63 5.43 -5.89
N LEU A 100 -17.81 4.35 -6.65
CA LEU A 100 -18.97 3.47 -6.54
C LEU A 100 -19.01 2.73 -5.20
N LEU A 101 -17.89 2.71 -4.46
CA LEU A 101 -17.81 2.07 -3.16
C LEU A 101 -17.27 3.06 -2.12
N THR A 102 -18.11 3.39 -1.15
CA THR A 102 -17.70 4.18 0.02
C THR A 102 -17.75 3.28 1.26
N PRO A 103 -16.71 3.27 2.13
CA PRO A 103 -16.73 2.45 3.34
C PRO A 103 -17.78 2.90 4.36
N ILE A 104 -18.12 4.20 4.34
CA ILE A 104 -19.12 4.83 5.20
C ILE A 104 -20.52 4.42 4.73
N GLY A 105 -21.30 3.79 5.61
CA GLY A 105 -22.65 3.29 5.29
C GLY A 105 -22.77 1.77 5.15
N ALA A 106 -21.67 1.05 5.34
CA ALA A 106 -21.67 -0.39 5.56
C ALA A 106 -22.33 -0.73 6.92
N LYS A 107 -23.66 -0.72 6.99
CA LYS A 107 -24.41 -1.27 8.12
C LYS A 107 -24.08 -2.76 8.29
N ARG A 108 -24.28 -3.28 9.51
CA ARG A 108 -24.09 -4.70 9.88
C ARG A 108 -24.77 -5.69 8.91
N GLU A 109 -25.80 -5.24 8.20
CA GLU A 109 -26.66 -6.03 7.31
C GLU A 109 -26.49 -5.72 5.82
N THR A 110 -25.79 -4.64 5.43
CA THR A 110 -25.51 -4.45 4.01
C THR A 110 -24.55 -5.54 3.60
N ASN A 111 -24.97 -6.33 2.61
CA ASN A 111 -24.07 -7.23 1.91
C ASN A 111 -22.82 -6.41 1.54
N LEU A 112 -21.68 -6.69 2.18
CA LEU A 112 -20.41 -5.99 1.97
C LEU A 112 -19.81 -6.36 0.59
N ALA A 113 -20.66 -6.77 -0.35
CA ALA A 113 -20.38 -7.11 -1.71
C ALA A 113 -21.40 -6.39 -2.60
N PRO A 114 -21.45 -5.04 -2.58
CA PRO A 114 -22.32 -4.34 -3.50
C PRO A 114 -21.96 -4.77 -4.92
N ASP A 115 -22.98 -5.12 -5.69
CA ASP A 115 -22.83 -5.44 -7.11
C ASP A 115 -22.66 -4.13 -7.87
N VAL A 116 -21.44 -3.63 -7.80
CA VAL A 116 -20.99 -2.45 -8.53
C VAL A 116 -19.97 -2.90 -9.58
N PRO A 117 -19.90 -2.23 -10.73
CA PRO A 117 -18.93 -2.54 -11.79
C PRO A 117 -17.51 -2.09 -11.40
N LEU A 118 -17.02 -2.52 -10.25
CA LEU A 118 -15.72 -2.22 -9.67
C LEU A 118 -15.07 -3.50 -9.14
N SER A 119 -13.86 -3.81 -9.60
CA SER A 119 -12.99 -4.79 -8.97
C SER A 119 -11.88 -4.07 -8.21
N TYR A 120 -11.62 -4.49 -6.98
CA TYR A 120 -10.55 -3.98 -6.12
C TYR A 120 -9.84 -5.07 -5.32
N THR A 121 -10.28 -6.33 -5.43
CA THR A 121 -9.52 -7.50 -4.96
C THR A 121 -8.91 -8.18 -6.17
N PRO A 122 -7.58 -8.33 -6.25
CA PRO A 122 -6.96 -9.00 -7.38
C PRO A 122 -7.40 -10.46 -7.50
N ASP A 123 -7.58 -10.93 -8.74
CA ASP A 123 -7.91 -12.31 -9.07
C ASP A 123 -6.66 -13.20 -9.03
N HIS A 124 -5.52 -12.65 -9.42
CA HIS A 124 -4.24 -13.34 -9.48
C HIS A 124 -3.08 -12.35 -9.29
N CYS A 125 -2.00 -12.80 -8.66
CA CYS A 125 -0.76 -12.05 -8.55
C CYS A 125 0.44 -13.00 -8.62
N GLU A 126 1.49 -12.59 -9.33
CA GLU A 126 2.76 -13.32 -9.41
C GLU A 126 3.92 -12.38 -9.09
N ILE A 127 4.91 -12.86 -8.32
CA ILE A 127 6.13 -12.11 -7.99
C ILE A 127 7.33 -12.67 -8.74
N THR A 128 7.96 -11.83 -9.55
CA THR A 128 9.19 -12.16 -10.29
C THR A 128 10.38 -11.31 -9.82
N GLU A 129 11.58 -11.84 -9.97
CA GLU A 129 12.87 -11.22 -9.61
C GLU A 129 13.72 -11.02 -10.89
N PRO A 130 13.35 -10.09 -11.79
CA PRO A 130 14.04 -9.91 -13.07
C PRO A 130 15.50 -9.45 -12.94
N ALA A 131 15.90 -8.88 -11.79
CA ALA A 131 17.28 -8.52 -11.49
C ALA A 131 17.50 -8.54 -9.95
N PRO A 132 18.75 -8.55 -9.46
CA PRO A 132 19.04 -8.68 -8.02
C PRO A 132 18.34 -7.63 -7.13
N ASN A 133 18.21 -6.40 -7.64
CA ASN A 133 17.62 -5.26 -6.92
C ASN A 133 16.27 -4.83 -7.52
N ARG A 134 15.63 -5.68 -8.32
CA ARG A 134 14.37 -5.39 -9.00
C ARG A 134 13.38 -6.52 -8.86
N TRP A 135 12.16 -6.18 -8.48
CA TRP A 135 11.03 -7.09 -8.33
C TRP A 135 9.84 -6.57 -9.12
N THR A 136 9.02 -7.48 -9.62
CA THR A 136 7.77 -7.13 -10.31
C THR A 136 6.64 -8.00 -9.80
N GLN A 137 5.53 -7.36 -9.40
CA GLN A 137 4.24 -7.99 -9.21
C GLN A 137 3.41 -7.85 -10.48
N ARG A 138 3.05 -8.97 -11.10
CA ARG A 138 2.04 -9.00 -12.17
C ARG A 138 0.68 -9.27 -11.55
N ILE A 139 -0.19 -8.28 -11.59
CA ILE A 139 -1.47 -8.27 -10.88
C ILE A 139 -2.60 -8.31 -11.93
N SER A 140 -3.53 -9.24 -11.78
CA SER A 140 -4.73 -9.34 -12.61
C SER A 140 -5.98 -9.02 -11.80
N ALA A 141 -6.87 -8.21 -12.36
CA ALA A 141 -8.18 -7.92 -11.78
C ALA A 141 -9.19 -7.66 -12.89
N ALA A 142 -10.33 -8.35 -12.88
CA ALA A 142 -11.39 -8.23 -13.88
C ALA A 142 -10.90 -8.27 -15.33
N GLY A 143 -9.92 -9.13 -15.61
CA GLY A 143 -9.30 -9.29 -16.93
C GLY A 143 -8.29 -8.22 -17.33
N ALA A 144 -8.13 -7.13 -16.57
CA ALA A 144 -6.99 -6.23 -16.72
C ALA A 144 -5.74 -6.84 -16.08
N ILE A 145 -4.56 -6.55 -16.64
CA ILE A 145 -3.27 -6.99 -16.12
C ILE A 145 -2.36 -5.77 -16.01
N ALA A 146 -1.79 -5.55 -14.83
CA ALA A 146 -0.81 -4.50 -14.58
C ALA A 146 0.44 -5.05 -13.89
N ASP A 147 1.61 -4.55 -14.29
CA ASP A 147 2.88 -4.82 -13.63
C ASP A 147 3.22 -3.67 -12.68
N LEU A 148 3.45 -3.98 -11.40
CA LEU A 148 4.02 -3.07 -10.41
C LEU A 148 5.46 -3.50 -10.11
N SER A 149 6.43 -2.72 -10.57
CA SER A 149 7.86 -2.94 -10.36
C SER A 149 8.42 -2.08 -9.23
N CYS A 150 9.30 -2.64 -8.43
CA CYS A 150 10.15 -1.94 -7.46
C CYS A 150 11.61 -2.18 -7.80
N GLU A 151 12.43 -1.13 -7.85
CA GLU A 151 13.87 -1.22 -8.11
C GLU A 151 14.64 -0.35 -7.12
N ILE A 152 15.53 -0.94 -6.32
CA ILE A 152 16.43 -0.16 -5.45
C ILE A 152 17.56 0.39 -6.31
N LEU A 153 17.69 1.72 -6.32
CA LEU A 153 18.73 2.43 -7.08
C LEU A 153 19.94 2.77 -6.21
N SER A 154 19.71 3.02 -4.93
CA SER A 154 20.74 3.31 -3.93
C SER A 154 20.17 3.14 -2.53
N ASP A 155 21.03 3.32 -1.52
CA ASP A 155 20.66 3.37 -0.11
C ASP A 155 19.62 4.43 0.25
N ARG A 156 19.29 5.34 -0.67
CA ARG A 156 18.35 6.45 -0.42
C ARG A 156 17.29 6.60 -1.47
N THR A 157 17.33 5.81 -2.53
CA THR A 157 16.44 5.97 -3.67
C THR A 157 15.90 4.62 -4.14
N LEU A 158 14.57 4.55 -4.27
CA LEU A 158 13.84 3.43 -4.82
C LEU A 158 12.95 3.93 -5.96
N ARG A 159 12.94 3.19 -7.07
CA ARG A 159 12.05 3.45 -8.20
C ARG A 159 10.85 2.53 -8.16
N LEU A 160 9.67 3.11 -8.35
CA LEU A 160 8.43 2.39 -8.60
C LEU A 160 8.03 2.58 -10.06
N SER A 161 7.46 1.54 -10.67
CA SER A 161 6.85 1.67 -12.00
C SER A 161 5.57 0.87 -12.06
N ALA A 162 4.53 1.48 -12.59
CA ALA A 162 3.24 0.83 -12.83
C ALA A 162 3.01 0.80 -14.34
N THR A 163 2.74 -0.37 -14.91
CA THR A 163 2.57 -0.53 -16.35
C THR A 163 1.33 -1.37 -16.63
N LEU A 164 0.45 -0.89 -17.50
CA LEU A 164 -0.66 -1.65 -18.04
C LEU A 164 -0.14 -2.64 -19.08
N VAL A 165 -0.29 -3.94 -18.80
CA VAL A 165 0.04 -5.01 -19.73
C VAL A 165 -1.16 -5.38 -20.58
N GLN A 166 -2.35 -5.39 -19.98
CA GLN A 166 -3.61 -5.70 -20.65
C GLN A 166 -4.73 -4.84 -20.06
N ALA A 167 -5.51 -4.18 -20.91
CA ALA A 167 -6.69 -3.44 -20.49
C ALA A 167 -7.83 -4.41 -20.13
N ALA A 168 -8.79 -3.95 -19.32
CA ALA A 168 -10.00 -4.72 -19.04
C ALA A 168 -10.78 -4.97 -20.36
N PRO A 169 -11.27 -6.19 -20.61
CA PRO A 169 -12.02 -6.51 -21.84
C PRO A 169 -13.29 -5.67 -22.03
N ASP A 170 -13.88 -5.21 -20.94
CA ASP A 170 -15.09 -4.38 -20.91
C ASP A 170 -14.80 -2.87 -20.97
N GLY A 171 -13.53 -2.48 -21.13
CA GLY A 171 -13.11 -1.08 -21.28
C GLY A 171 -13.08 -0.28 -19.98
N ARG A 172 -13.35 -0.89 -18.82
CA ARG A 172 -13.22 -0.19 -17.53
C ARG A 172 -11.76 0.26 -17.28
N PRO A 173 -11.57 1.45 -16.69
CA PRO A 173 -10.22 1.97 -16.43
C PRO A 173 -9.54 1.15 -15.34
N ALA A 174 -8.26 0.87 -15.52
CA ALA A 174 -7.39 0.30 -14.50
C ALA A 174 -6.67 1.43 -13.74
N THR A 175 -6.50 1.32 -12.43
CA THR A 175 -5.73 2.29 -11.65
C THR A 175 -4.89 1.55 -10.61
N VAL A 176 -3.60 1.87 -10.54
CA VAL A 176 -2.72 1.39 -9.46
C VAL A 176 -2.76 2.39 -8.32
N HIS A 177 -2.94 1.92 -7.08
CA HIS A 177 -2.87 2.76 -5.89
C HIS A 177 -1.71 2.37 -4.98
N LEU A 178 -1.01 3.38 -4.49
CA LEU A 178 0.10 3.26 -3.57
C LEU A 178 -0.31 3.90 -2.23
N THR A 179 -0.38 3.10 -1.17
CA THR A 179 -0.83 3.52 0.16
C THR A 179 0.36 3.89 1.03
N PHE A 180 0.53 5.15 1.35
CA PHE A 180 1.60 5.66 2.21
C PHE A 180 1.11 5.83 3.64
N LEU A 181 1.98 5.53 4.61
CA LEU A 181 1.66 5.79 6.01
C LEU A 181 1.75 7.30 6.29
N PRO A 182 0.69 7.89 6.85
CA PRO A 182 0.73 9.25 7.33
C PRO A 182 1.39 9.32 8.71
N TYR A 183 1.94 10.49 9.00
CA TYR A 183 2.50 10.89 10.29
C TYR A 183 1.75 12.18 10.64
N PRO A 184 0.69 12.12 11.46
CA PRO A 184 -0.24 13.25 11.68
C PRO A 184 0.44 14.57 12.09
N GLU A 185 1.59 14.48 12.75
CA GLU A 185 2.44 15.58 13.18
C GLU A 185 3.26 16.23 12.06
N SER A 186 3.36 15.57 10.89
CA SER A 186 4.10 16.04 9.73
C SER A 186 3.14 16.47 8.61
N PRO A 187 3.24 17.72 8.10
CA PRO A 187 2.43 18.14 6.98
C PRO A 187 2.90 17.50 5.67
N VAL A 188 1.97 17.34 4.73
CA VAL A 188 2.28 16.93 3.35
C VAL A 188 2.64 18.18 2.55
N THR A 189 3.77 18.13 1.85
CA THR A 189 4.28 19.23 1.00
C THR A 189 4.20 18.85 -0.47
N PHE A 190 3.99 19.84 -1.35
CA PHE A 190 3.82 19.61 -2.79
C PHE A 190 4.79 20.44 -3.64
N SER A 191 4.98 20.03 -4.90
CA SER A 191 5.85 20.74 -5.86
C SER A 191 5.41 22.19 -6.17
N ASP A 192 4.14 22.51 -5.96
CA ASP A 192 3.58 23.85 -6.19
C ASP A 192 3.76 24.81 -4.99
N GLY A 193 4.46 24.36 -3.95
CA GLY A 193 4.72 25.13 -2.73
C GLY A 193 3.58 25.09 -1.71
N THR A 194 2.45 24.46 -2.03
CA THR A 194 1.36 24.29 -1.07
C THR A 194 1.65 23.16 -0.06
N ARG A 195 0.92 23.18 1.07
CA ARG A 195 0.96 22.16 2.11
C ARG A 195 -0.45 21.73 2.52
N ALA A 196 -0.59 20.50 2.99
CA ALA A 196 -1.83 19.98 3.54
C ALA A 196 -1.59 19.29 4.89
N GLU A 197 -2.48 19.56 5.85
CA GLU A 197 -2.47 18.91 7.15
C GLU A 197 -3.27 17.59 7.10
N ILE A 198 -2.87 16.62 7.93
CA ILE A 198 -3.53 15.30 7.98
C ILE A 198 -4.50 15.19 9.17
N ALA A 199 -4.25 15.93 10.25
CA ALA A 199 -4.91 15.74 11.55
C ALA A 199 -6.43 15.98 11.59
N ALA A 200 -7.01 16.65 10.59
CA ALA A 200 -8.40 17.15 10.66
C ALA A 200 -9.48 16.17 10.16
N ALA A 201 -9.17 14.88 9.94
CA ALA A 201 -10.09 13.86 9.38
C ALA A 201 -10.79 14.23 8.05
N THR A 202 -10.45 15.38 7.46
CA THR A 202 -11.14 15.94 6.31
C THR A 202 -10.41 15.49 5.06
N LEU A 203 -11.10 14.71 4.22
CA LEU A 203 -10.56 14.25 2.94
C LEU A 203 -10.24 15.45 2.04
N TRP A 204 -9.00 15.50 1.58
CA TRP A 204 -8.57 16.38 0.51
C TRP A 204 -7.99 15.56 -0.64
N GLU A 205 -8.04 16.16 -1.83
CA GLU A 205 -7.43 15.60 -3.03
C GLU A 205 -6.48 16.63 -3.66
N LYS A 206 -5.38 16.14 -4.25
CA LYS A 206 -4.39 16.95 -4.97
C LYS A 206 -4.04 16.27 -6.29
N SER A 207 -3.91 17.06 -7.36
CA SER A 207 -3.51 16.59 -8.69
C SER A 207 -2.63 17.65 -9.38
N GLY A 208 -1.95 17.27 -10.47
CA GLY A 208 -1.12 18.20 -11.25
C GLY A 208 0.21 18.58 -10.61
N VAL A 209 0.58 17.93 -9.50
CA VAL A 209 1.87 18.09 -8.83
C VAL A 209 2.84 17.01 -9.30
N THR A 210 4.14 17.31 -9.28
CA THR A 210 5.21 16.38 -9.71
C THR A 210 6.03 15.85 -8.54
N ARG A 211 5.79 16.38 -7.34
CA ARG A 211 6.50 16.00 -6.12
C ARG A 211 5.56 16.09 -4.93
N VAL A 212 5.63 15.09 -4.07
CA VAL A 212 5.01 15.09 -2.74
C VAL A 212 6.06 14.71 -1.70
N GLY A 213 6.14 15.44 -0.61
CA GLY A 213 7.04 15.16 0.51
C GLY A 213 6.25 15.02 1.79
N HIS A 214 6.62 14.05 2.62
CA HIS A 214 5.95 13.79 3.89
C HIS A 214 6.92 13.09 4.85
N HIS A 215 6.91 13.50 6.12
CA HIS A 215 7.92 13.10 7.09
C HIS A 215 9.35 13.29 6.53
N ASN A 216 10.17 12.24 6.48
CA ASN A 216 11.51 12.27 5.91
C ASN A 216 11.64 11.62 4.52
N TRP A 217 10.51 11.37 3.84
CA TRP A 217 10.52 10.84 2.48
C TRP A 217 9.92 11.82 1.48
N GLN A 218 10.31 11.65 0.22
CA GLN A 218 9.81 12.41 -0.90
C GLN A 218 9.57 11.48 -2.08
N LEU A 219 8.48 11.71 -2.80
CA LEU A 219 8.10 10.97 -3.99
C LEU A 219 8.02 11.95 -5.17
N THR A 220 8.75 11.64 -6.24
CA THR A 220 8.53 12.25 -7.55
C THR A 220 7.52 11.41 -8.33
N LEU A 221 6.54 12.05 -8.96
CA LEU A 221 5.38 11.41 -9.56
C LEU A 221 4.97 12.12 -10.87
N PRO A 222 4.29 11.43 -11.79
CA PRO A 222 3.73 12.05 -12.99
C PRO A 222 2.56 12.98 -12.62
N THR A 223 2.33 14.02 -13.43
CA THR A 223 1.24 14.99 -13.21
C THR A 223 -0.16 14.37 -13.30
N ALA A 224 -0.28 13.23 -13.97
CA ALA A 224 -1.52 12.44 -14.07
C ALA A 224 -1.92 11.76 -12.76
N ALA A 225 -1.01 11.66 -11.79
CA ALA A 225 -1.31 11.04 -10.51
C ALA A 225 -2.26 11.90 -9.66
N ARG A 226 -3.12 11.22 -8.90
CA ARG A 226 -4.01 11.84 -7.91
C ARG A 226 -3.60 11.43 -6.51
N ILE A 227 -3.51 12.38 -5.60
CA ILE A 227 -3.20 12.17 -4.19
C ILE A 227 -4.49 12.38 -3.39
N SER A 228 -4.83 11.46 -2.51
CA SER A 228 -6.00 11.56 -1.62
C SER A 228 -5.57 11.25 -0.19
N CYS A 229 -5.98 12.08 0.78
CA CYS A 229 -5.66 11.86 2.20
C CYS A 229 -6.62 12.65 3.12
N PRO A 230 -6.95 12.14 4.31
CA PRO A 230 -6.80 10.74 4.73
C PRO A 230 -7.82 9.85 4.03
N VAL A 231 -7.37 8.73 3.47
CA VAL A 231 -8.27 7.66 3.00
C VAL A 231 -8.50 6.69 4.15
N LEU A 232 -9.68 6.77 4.77
CA LEU A 232 -10.02 6.03 5.97
C LEU A 232 -10.30 4.54 5.68
N PRO A 233 -9.86 3.61 6.55
CA PRO A 233 -10.24 2.21 6.46
C PRO A 233 -11.69 1.98 6.92
N HIS A 234 -12.20 0.78 6.70
CA HIS A 234 -13.33 0.27 7.45
C HIS A 234 -12.86 -0.26 8.81
N ASN A 235 -13.46 0.23 9.90
CA ASN A 235 -13.23 -0.26 11.25
C ASN A 235 -14.28 -1.34 11.60
N PRO A 236 -13.90 -2.62 11.71
CA PRO A 236 -14.84 -3.68 12.02
C PRO A 236 -15.34 -3.66 13.48
N TYR A 237 -14.79 -2.79 14.34
CA TYR A 237 -15.16 -2.67 15.75
C TYR A 237 -16.14 -1.52 16.04
N SER A 238 -16.35 -0.61 15.09
CA SER A 238 -17.44 0.37 15.17
C SER A 238 -18.71 -0.20 14.52
N SER A 239 -19.87 0.21 15.03
CA SER A 239 -21.17 -0.28 14.54
C SER A 239 -21.48 0.14 13.11
N ASP A 240 -20.93 1.29 12.70
CA ASP A 240 -21.12 1.94 11.40
C ASP A 240 -19.89 1.85 10.48
N GLY A 241 -18.79 1.25 10.95
CA GLY A 241 -17.56 1.09 10.18
C GLY A 241 -16.61 2.30 10.22
N HIS A 242 -16.93 3.35 11.00
CA HIS A 242 -16.13 4.57 11.12
C HIS A 242 -14.73 4.32 11.69
N ALA A 243 -13.73 4.97 11.09
CA ALA A 243 -12.32 4.95 11.49
C ALA A 243 -11.80 6.38 11.75
N GLU A 244 -10.81 6.51 12.60
CA GLU A 244 -10.20 7.79 12.97
C GLU A 244 -9.19 8.29 11.92
N ALA A 245 -8.93 9.60 11.89
CA ALA A 245 -7.98 10.21 10.95
C ALA A 245 -6.59 9.57 10.97
N THR A 246 -6.14 9.16 12.16
CA THR A 246 -4.85 8.50 12.40
C THR A 246 -4.77 7.11 11.76
N GLU A 247 -5.90 6.48 11.48
CA GLU A 247 -5.98 5.19 10.80
C GLU A 247 -5.94 5.32 9.27
N GLY A 248 -6.08 6.54 8.75
CA GLY A 248 -6.10 6.83 7.32
C GLY A 248 -4.76 6.53 6.61
N ARG A 249 -4.80 6.56 5.28
CA ARG A 249 -3.61 6.51 4.43
C ARG A 249 -3.54 7.72 3.52
N LEU A 250 -2.33 8.11 3.15
CA LEU A 250 -2.10 8.97 1.99
C LEU A 250 -2.02 8.07 0.76
N VAL A 251 -2.91 8.23 -0.20
CA VAL A 251 -3.00 7.34 -1.37
C VAL A 251 -2.58 8.09 -2.62
N VAL A 252 -1.59 7.56 -3.34
CA VAL A 252 -1.22 8.02 -4.68
C VAL A 252 -1.82 7.07 -5.71
N SER A 253 -2.72 7.58 -6.55
CA SER A 253 -3.43 6.83 -7.58
C SER A 253 -2.88 7.15 -8.96
N LEU A 254 -2.55 6.11 -9.72
CA LEU A 254 -1.89 6.14 -11.02
C LEU A 254 -2.84 5.57 -12.07
N PRO A 255 -3.58 6.42 -12.80
CA PRO A 255 -4.53 5.94 -13.79
C PRO A 255 -3.79 5.28 -14.96
N LEU A 256 -4.13 4.04 -15.28
CA LEU A 256 -3.55 3.29 -16.38
C LEU A 256 -4.55 3.19 -17.53
N GLY A 257 -4.14 3.59 -18.74
CA GLY A 257 -5.04 3.55 -19.89
C GLY A 257 -4.37 3.79 -21.23
N ALA A 258 -5.18 3.91 -22.28
CA ALA A 258 -4.69 4.03 -23.66
C ALA A 258 -3.76 5.23 -23.88
N LYS A 259 -3.97 6.34 -23.17
CA LYS A 259 -3.15 7.56 -23.28
C LYS A 259 -1.82 7.45 -22.52
N GLU A 260 -1.81 6.71 -21.41
CA GLU A 260 -0.63 6.58 -20.55
C GLU A 260 -0.64 5.18 -19.95
N GLN A 261 0.10 4.29 -20.61
CA GLN A 261 0.17 2.88 -20.23
C GLN A 261 1.18 2.63 -19.12
N SER A 262 2.07 3.58 -18.81
CA SER A 262 3.09 3.38 -17.80
C SER A 262 3.40 4.66 -17.04
N HIS A 263 3.55 4.52 -15.73
CA HIS A 263 3.99 5.56 -14.81
C HIS A 263 5.30 5.15 -14.15
N ARG A 264 6.16 6.13 -13.89
CA ARG A 264 7.39 5.95 -13.11
C ARG A 264 7.41 6.95 -11.96
N LEU A 265 7.77 6.46 -10.78
CA LEU A 265 7.93 7.26 -9.59
C LEU A 265 9.31 7.00 -8.98
N THR A 266 9.82 8.00 -8.29
CA THR A 266 11.08 7.89 -7.54
C THR A 266 10.81 8.27 -6.11
N LEU A 267 10.93 7.31 -5.21
CA LEU A 267 10.90 7.50 -3.76
C LEU A 267 12.32 7.75 -3.28
N SER A 268 12.51 8.82 -2.51
CA SER A 268 13.78 9.16 -1.88
C SER A 268 13.61 9.41 -0.39
N VAL A 269 14.58 8.97 0.41
CA VAL A 269 14.60 9.16 1.87
C VAL A 269 15.72 10.13 2.25
N ALA A 270 15.38 11.16 3.02
CA ALA A 270 16.35 12.07 3.60
C ALA A 270 17.09 11.41 4.78
N LYS A 271 18.35 11.81 4.99
CA LYS A 271 19.11 11.38 6.17
C LYS A 271 18.52 12.09 7.40
N GLN A 272 18.17 11.34 8.45
CA GLN A 272 17.89 11.97 9.73
C GLN A 272 19.23 12.47 10.30
N THR A 273 19.33 13.79 10.51
CA THR A 273 20.44 14.44 11.22
C THR A 273 20.30 14.28 12.72
#